data_AF-A0A166V1U3-F1
#
_entry.id   AF-A0A166V1U3-F1
#
_cell.length_a   1.000
_cell.length_b   1.000
_cell.length_c   1.000
_cell.angle_alpha   90.00
_cell.angle_beta   90.00
_cell.angle_gamma   90.00
#
_symmetry.space_group_name_H-M   'P 1'
#
loop_
_entity.id
_entity.type
_entity.pdbx_description
1 polymer ?
#
loop_
_entity_poly.entity_id
_entity_poly.type
_entity_poly.pdbx_seq_one_letter_code
_entity_poly.pdbx_strand_id
1 'polypeptide(L)'
;METEQEFEFTYFGSMKRKEDGSKLGGKNARAKISGSLTGIYKKNGQEYFVKQPTDALETFTEGLAGEIIEVFKKQLIRDNYKKCLATASIDCEKETNTTVLIQKFLKLTELHKILETSNDKGRERSNWTEMSSGKKKYDDFLLDGELNGMTHAVLYSLLVGDYSLHSSNVALLDSSLYNGERWVTKIDFGAAFRFYDKNDNNNPLYPAEYKGIKGAIKKVYKDYLRYYIGTDGFLQMLGETATSYLDAFRAQRVPLEIGIENALIKIFSVIKPGVDELKDIYKLTGIDLTKASLHPDNDSFEENAMIIYQTMLTRLHSLASLNDPILQKKSLEQLESTKRPAKLFRSNSYEGNPLNPDTSSPILDRDFKRYVILSIETYLDNEQRTYEHYGVAGKNGKRRATALLNRVKGADSTDNVKQAISNYFNGRLKDEDGNISGSIGTKYTSYVSFLLGHLLTVERAAEYYPDINWDDVREQSYFQKMMKKPAEGTLINDAIKSFSRDVI
;
A
#
# COMPACT_ATOMS: atom_id res chain seq x y z
N MET A 1 -6.79 -20.99 -29.98
CA MET A 1 -5.76 -21.87 -29.38
C MET A 1 -4.61 -20.97 -28.96
N GLU A 2 -4.75 -20.29 -27.83
CA GLU A 2 -3.64 -19.56 -27.22
C GLU A 2 -3.18 -20.44 -26.06
N THR A 3 -1.95 -20.88 -26.16
CA THR A 3 -1.25 -21.61 -25.11
C THR A 3 -1.20 -20.73 -23.87
N GLU A 4 -1.99 -21.09 -22.85
CA GLU A 4 -1.66 -20.74 -21.48
C GLU A 4 -0.20 -21.13 -21.27
N GLN A 5 0.70 -20.15 -21.19
CA GLN A 5 1.93 -20.37 -20.44
C GLN A 5 1.50 -20.49 -18.99
N GLU A 6 1.10 -21.71 -18.62
CA GLU A 6 1.19 -22.17 -17.24
C GLU A 6 2.54 -21.69 -16.71
N PHE A 7 2.51 -21.08 -15.52
CA PHE A 7 3.75 -20.88 -14.78
C PHE A 7 4.26 -22.28 -14.47
N GLU A 8 5.09 -22.81 -15.36
CA GLU A 8 5.76 -24.07 -15.15
C GLU A 8 6.61 -23.87 -13.88
N PHE A 9 6.11 -24.39 -12.76
CA PHE A 9 6.76 -24.31 -11.47
C PHE A 9 8.18 -24.78 -11.66
N THR A 10 9.12 -23.86 -11.55
CA THR A 10 10.51 -24.18 -11.84
C THR A 10 11.14 -24.69 -10.58
N TYR A 11 10.91 -25.97 -10.31
CA TYR A 11 11.60 -26.69 -9.25
C TYR A 11 13.10 -26.42 -9.37
N PHE A 12 13.71 -25.76 -8.37
CA PHE A 12 15.13 -25.39 -8.40
C PHE A 12 16.05 -26.56 -8.75
N GLY A 13 15.77 -27.76 -8.24
CA GLY A 13 16.57 -28.97 -8.54
C GLY A 13 16.51 -29.44 -10.00
N SER A 14 15.65 -28.85 -10.83
CA SER A 14 15.66 -29.06 -12.30
C SER A 14 16.67 -28.15 -13.03
N MET A 15 17.29 -27.18 -12.35
CA MET A 15 18.25 -26.26 -12.94
C MET A 15 19.70 -26.75 -12.81
N LYS A 16 20.53 -26.44 -13.81
CA LYS A 16 21.99 -26.73 -13.77
C LYS A 16 22.78 -25.48 -13.40
N ARG A 17 23.65 -25.56 -12.39
CA ARG A 17 24.53 -24.45 -11.99
C ARG A 17 25.56 -24.18 -13.09
N LYS A 18 25.83 -22.91 -13.38
CA LYS A 18 26.90 -22.51 -14.29
C LYS A 18 28.26 -22.69 -13.61
N GLU A 19 29.18 -23.40 -14.25
CA GLU A 19 30.51 -23.73 -13.69
C GLU A 19 31.50 -22.55 -13.75
N ASP A 20 31.16 -21.44 -14.41
CA ASP A 20 32.13 -20.41 -14.83
C ASP A 20 32.57 -19.40 -13.75
N GLY A 21 32.09 -19.51 -12.52
CA GLY A 21 32.57 -18.68 -11.41
C GLY A 21 32.41 -17.17 -11.62
N SER A 22 31.48 -16.74 -12.49
CA SER A 22 31.16 -15.34 -12.72
C SER A 22 30.86 -14.63 -11.39
N LYS A 23 31.71 -13.66 -11.02
CA LYS A 23 31.65 -12.95 -9.74
C LYS A 23 30.49 -11.96 -9.75
N LEU A 24 29.40 -12.32 -9.08
CA LEU A 24 28.30 -11.41 -8.80
C LEU A 24 28.78 -10.28 -7.87
N GLY A 25 28.16 -9.09 -7.97
CA GLY A 25 28.34 -7.99 -7.02
C GLY A 25 27.33 -8.06 -5.87
N GLY A 26 27.50 -7.23 -4.84
CA GLY A 26 26.53 -7.08 -3.75
C GLY A 26 26.73 -8.01 -2.55
N LYS A 27 25.89 -7.83 -1.51
CA LYS A 27 25.99 -8.57 -0.23
C LYS A 27 25.92 -10.09 -0.42
N ASN A 28 25.10 -10.55 -1.35
CA ASN A 28 24.87 -11.98 -1.62
C ASN A 28 26.04 -12.65 -2.38
N ALA A 29 26.93 -11.86 -2.98
CA ALA A 29 28.18 -12.38 -3.54
C ALA A 29 29.28 -12.60 -2.50
N ARG A 30 29.15 -11.98 -1.31
CA ARG A 30 30.14 -12.10 -0.22
C ARG A 30 29.92 -13.33 0.64
N ALA A 31 28.77 -13.99 0.53
CA ALA A 31 28.53 -15.31 1.10
C ALA A 31 29.27 -16.38 0.28
N LYS A 32 30.61 -16.36 0.29
CA LYS A 32 31.44 -17.54 -0.01
C LYS A 32 31.30 -18.53 1.15
N ILE A 33 30.07 -18.98 1.40
CA ILE A 33 29.82 -20.09 2.30
C ILE A 33 29.91 -21.35 1.43
N SER A 34 30.83 -22.25 1.77
CA SER A 34 30.86 -23.59 1.18
C SER A 34 29.46 -24.20 1.33
N GLY A 35 28.83 -24.58 0.21
CA GLY A 35 27.46 -25.10 0.21
C GLY A 35 26.35 -24.08 -0.07
N SER A 36 26.64 -22.80 -0.33
CA SER A 36 25.60 -21.85 -0.76
C SER A 36 25.06 -22.17 -2.16
N LEU A 37 23.74 -22.16 -2.27
CA LEU A 37 22.98 -22.29 -3.53
C LEU A 37 22.96 -20.99 -4.35
N THR A 38 23.57 -19.91 -3.86
CA THR A 38 23.61 -18.63 -4.60
C THR A 38 24.45 -18.76 -5.87
N GLY A 39 23.91 -18.34 -7.02
CA GLY A 39 24.65 -18.34 -8.28
C GLY A 39 23.78 -18.20 -9.53
N ILE A 40 24.41 -18.33 -10.69
CA ILE A 40 23.72 -18.36 -11.98
C ILE A 40 23.44 -19.82 -12.37
N TYR A 41 22.20 -20.07 -12.75
CA TYR A 41 21.67 -21.38 -13.12
C TYR A 41 21.03 -21.32 -14.51
N LYS A 42 20.94 -22.46 -15.19
CA LYS A 42 20.33 -22.57 -16.52
C LYS A 42 19.26 -23.66 -16.55
N LYS A 43 18.11 -23.34 -17.13
CA LYS A 43 17.03 -24.28 -17.47
C LYS A 43 16.45 -23.90 -18.82
N ASN A 44 16.27 -24.88 -19.72
CA ASN A 44 15.65 -24.69 -21.04
C ASN A 44 16.23 -23.50 -21.84
N GLY A 45 17.55 -23.31 -21.79
CA GLY A 45 18.21 -22.19 -22.47
C GLY A 45 18.18 -20.85 -21.72
N GLN A 46 17.28 -20.68 -20.75
CA GLN A 46 17.13 -19.47 -19.94
C GLN A 46 18.05 -19.49 -18.72
N GLU A 47 18.74 -18.37 -18.47
CA GLU A 47 19.53 -18.15 -17.26
C GLU A 47 18.70 -17.55 -16.13
N TYR A 48 18.99 -17.97 -14.91
CA TYR A 48 18.37 -17.54 -13.67
C TYR A 48 19.44 -17.18 -12.65
N PHE A 49 19.21 -16.11 -11.90
CA PHE A 49 19.97 -15.80 -10.71
C PHE A 49 19.23 -16.37 -9.50
N VAL A 50 19.87 -17.30 -8.81
CA VAL A 50 19.35 -17.90 -7.58
C VAL A 50 20.08 -17.24 -6.41
N LYS A 51 19.31 -16.72 -5.45
CA LYS A 51 19.80 -16.17 -4.20
C LYS A 51 19.35 -17.08 -3.07
N GLN A 52 20.24 -17.32 -2.12
CA GLN A 52 19.91 -17.91 -0.82
C GLN A 52 20.15 -16.84 0.25
N PRO A 53 19.13 -16.01 0.58
CA PRO A 53 19.31 -14.97 1.58
C PRO A 53 19.56 -15.61 2.95
N THR A 54 20.39 -14.96 3.77
CA THR A 54 20.67 -15.41 5.14
C THR A 54 19.63 -14.91 6.14
N ASP A 55 18.87 -13.88 5.78
CA ASP A 55 17.82 -13.29 6.60
C ASP A 55 16.45 -13.84 6.14
N ALA A 56 15.76 -14.53 7.06
CA ALA A 56 14.45 -15.10 6.80
C ALA A 56 13.40 -14.02 6.48
N LEU A 57 13.52 -12.83 7.09
CA LEU A 57 12.60 -11.72 6.83
C LEU A 57 12.83 -11.11 5.45
N GLU A 58 14.09 -11.02 5.00
CA GLU A 58 14.42 -10.59 3.63
C GLU A 58 13.87 -11.59 2.62
N THR A 59 14.04 -12.90 2.87
CA THR A 59 13.47 -13.97 2.05
C THR A 59 11.95 -13.86 1.94
N PHE A 60 11.26 -13.67 3.07
CA PHE A 60 9.81 -13.50 3.11
C PHE A 60 9.37 -12.25 2.33
N THR A 61 9.98 -11.10 2.58
CA THR A 61 9.56 -9.83 1.98
C THR A 61 9.86 -9.74 0.48
N GLU A 62 11.05 -10.15 0.04
CA GLU A 62 11.41 -10.16 -1.39
C GLU A 62 10.56 -11.20 -2.15
N GLY A 63 10.37 -12.39 -1.56
CA GLY A 63 9.51 -13.43 -2.13
C GLY A 63 8.06 -12.96 -2.27
N LEU A 64 7.46 -12.42 -1.20
CA LEU A 64 6.07 -11.98 -1.22
C LEU A 64 5.84 -10.85 -2.22
N ALA A 65 6.76 -9.87 -2.29
CA ALA A 65 6.71 -8.81 -3.28
C ALA A 65 6.82 -9.38 -4.70
N GLY A 66 7.72 -10.33 -4.93
CA GLY A 66 7.88 -10.99 -6.21
C GLY A 66 6.60 -11.68 -6.68
N GLU A 67 5.98 -12.50 -5.84
CA GLU A 67 4.75 -13.22 -6.16
C GLU A 67 3.58 -12.26 -6.45
N ILE A 68 3.40 -11.21 -5.64
CA ILE A 68 2.33 -10.21 -5.87
C ILE A 68 2.58 -9.44 -7.16
N ILE A 69 3.83 -9.05 -7.44
CA ILE A 69 4.15 -8.36 -8.69
C ILE A 69 3.91 -9.28 -9.91
N GLU A 70 4.15 -10.59 -9.81
CA GLU A 70 3.81 -11.53 -10.89
C GLU A 70 2.30 -11.62 -11.14
N VAL A 71 1.48 -11.56 -10.08
CA VAL A 71 0.01 -11.42 -10.24
C VAL A 71 -0.31 -10.15 -11.01
N PHE A 72 0.33 -9.03 -10.68
CA PHE A 72 0.07 -7.75 -11.32
C PHE A 72 0.58 -7.75 -12.77
N LYS A 73 1.72 -8.39 -13.06
CA LYS A 73 2.20 -8.59 -14.44
C LYS A 73 1.18 -9.35 -15.28
N LYS A 74 0.47 -10.34 -14.72
CA LYS A 74 -0.55 -11.07 -15.48
C LYS A 74 -1.79 -10.24 -15.77
N GLN A 75 -2.21 -9.41 -14.80
CA GLN A 75 -3.58 -8.86 -14.80
C GLN A 75 -3.65 -7.34 -15.03
N LEU A 76 -2.57 -6.61 -14.77
CA LEU A 76 -2.56 -5.14 -14.70
C LEU A 76 -1.52 -4.47 -15.58
N ILE A 77 -0.31 -5.02 -15.62
CA ILE A 77 0.81 -4.38 -16.29
C ILE A 77 0.77 -4.74 -17.77
N ARG A 78 0.68 -3.73 -18.63
CA ARG A 78 0.84 -3.91 -20.08
C ARG A 78 2.19 -4.56 -20.38
N ASP A 79 2.24 -5.43 -21.40
CA ASP A 79 3.41 -6.27 -21.69
C ASP A 79 4.73 -5.51 -21.78
N ASN A 80 4.72 -4.32 -22.39
CA ASN A 80 5.90 -3.48 -22.53
C ASN A 80 6.47 -3.01 -21.18
N TYR A 81 5.68 -2.88 -20.11
CA TYR A 81 6.16 -2.41 -18.80
C TYR A 81 6.50 -3.54 -17.82
N LYS A 82 6.22 -4.81 -18.15
CA LYS A 82 6.54 -5.95 -17.25
C LYS A 82 8.04 -6.05 -16.96
N LYS A 83 8.89 -5.64 -17.91
CA LYS A 83 10.36 -5.59 -17.79
C LYS A 83 10.87 -4.53 -16.82
N CYS A 84 10.05 -3.56 -16.43
CA CYS A 84 10.40 -2.54 -15.44
C CYS A 84 10.52 -3.08 -14.02
N LEU A 85 10.11 -4.32 -13.78
CA LEU A 85 10.10 -4.95 -12.46
C LEU A 85 10.79 -6.31 -12.54
N ALA A 86 12.02 -6.36 -12.04
CA ALA A 86 12.76 -7.59 -11.89
C ALA A 86 12.45 -8.24 -10.54
N THR A 87 11.70 -9.32 -10.57
CA THR A 87 11.14 -10.01 -9.42
C THR A 87 11.77 -11.37 -9.23
N ALA A 88 11.84 -11.83 -7.99
CA ALA A 88 12.23 -13.18 -7.66
C ALA A 88 10.99 -13.98 -7.25
N SER A 89 10.86 -15.20 -7.76
CA SER A 89 9.91 -16.20 -7.24
C SER A 89 10.56 -16.89 -6.05
N ILE A 90 9.78 -17.22 -5.03
CA ILE A 90 10.25 -18.10 -3.97
C ILE A 90 10.16 -19.56 -4.40
N ASP A 91 11.11 -20.39 -3.97
CA ASP A 91 11.07 -21.85 -4.13
C ASP A 91 11.91 -22.55 -3.04
N CYS A 92 11.83 -23.87 -2.98
CA CYS A 92 12.59 -24.73 -2.07
C CYS A 92 13.37 -25.82 -2.82
N GLU A 93 14.62 -26.05 -2.42
CA GLU A 93 15.40 -27.21 -2.84
C GLU A 93 14.96 -28.44 -2.02
N LYS A 94 14.54 -29.55 -2.65
CA LYS A 94 13.90 -30.67 -1.93
C LYS A 94 14.85 -31.45 -1.03
N GLU A 95 16.11 -31.64 -1.43
CA GLU A 95 17.04 -32.52 -0.71
C GLU A 95 17.48 -31.91 0.62
N THR A 96 17.65 -30.59 0.66
CA THR A 96 18.11 -29.82 1.81
C THR A 96 17.00 -29.03 2.49
N ASN A 97 15.81 -28.99 1.89
CA ASN A 97 14.68 -28.13 2.32
C ASN A 97 15.11 -26.66 2.47
N THR A 98 16.00 -26.21 1.57
CA THR A 98 16.55 -24.84 1.61
C THR A 98 15.70 -23.92 0.75
N THR A 99 15.18 -22.85 1.37
CA THR A 99 14.47 -21.78 0.67
C THR A 99 15.43 -20.93 -0.16
N VAL A 100 15.02 -20.65 -1.40
CA VAL A 100 15.76 -19.82 -2.35
C VAL A 100 14.83 -18.82 -3.04
N LEU A 101 15.42 -17.74 -3.53
CA LEU A 101 14.78 -16.77 -4.40
C LEU A 101 15.34 -16.92 -5.81
N ILE A 102 14.46 -17.16 -6.77
CA ILE A 102 14.80 -17.42 -8.17
C ILE A 102 14.35 -16.24 -9.02
N GLN A 103 15.32 -15.52 -9.58
CA GLN A 103 15.07 -14.38 -10.46
C GLN A 103 15.54 -14.73 -11.88
N LYS A 104 14.80 -14.34 -12.92
CA LYS A 104 15.31 -14.42 -14.29
C LYS A 104 16.59 -13.58 -14.41
N PHE A 105 17.65 -14.13 -14.99
CA PHE A 105 18.88 -13.37 -15.20
C PHE A 105 18.63 -12.27 -16.24
N LEU A 106 18.97 -11.03 -15.89
CA LEU A 106 18.79 -9.85 -16.72
C LEU A 106 20.16 -9.26 -17.06
N LYS A 107 20.37 -8.96 -18.34
CA LYS A 107 21.49 -8.11 -18.75
C LYS A 107 21.13 -6.66 -18.45
N LEU A 108 21.82 -6.07 -17.48
CA LEU A 108 21.54 -4.73 -17.00
C LEU A 108 22.81 -4.02 -16.51
N THR A 109 22.71 -2.70 -16.40
CA THR A 109 23.71 -1.82 -15.77
C THR A 109 23.05 -1.08 -14.63
N GLU A 110 23.53 -1.29 -13.40
CA GLU A 110 23.03 -0.60 -12.21
C GLU A 110 23.23 0.92 -12.33
N LEU A 111 22.26 1.68 -11.83
CA LEU A 111 22.21 3.13 -11.98
C LEU A 111 23.43 3.81 -11.34
N HIS A 112 24.05 3.25 -10.30
CA HIS A 112 25.23 3.87 -9.68
C HIS A 112 26.47 3.86 -10.59
N LYS A 113 26.49 2.97 -11.60
CA LYS A 113 27.52 2.95 -12.63
C LYS A 113 27.26 4.04 -13.67
N ILE A 114 25.99 4.21 -14.05
CA ILE A 114 25.54 5.22 -15.02
C ILE A 114 25.70 6.64 -14.45
N LEU A 115 25.32 6.84 -13.18
CA LEU A 115 25.46 8.12 -12.48
C LEU A 115 26.90 8.37 -12.01
N GLU A 116 27.83 7.43 -12.20
CA GLU A 116 29.19 7.54 -11.68
C GLU A 116 29.22 7.81 -10.16
N THR A 117 28.37 7.12 -9.41
CA THR A 117 28.29 7.18 -7.94
C THR A 117 28.80 5.90 -7.28
N SER A 118 29.57 5.10 -8.03
CA SER A 118 30.26 3.94 -7.51
C SER A 118 31.40 4.31 -6.54
N ASN A 119 31.80 3.36 -5.70
CA ASN A 119 33.05 3.43 -4.95
C ASN A 119 34.27 3.41 -5.88
N ASP A 120 35.47 3.64 -5.35
CA ASP A 120 36.73 3.73 -6.10
C ASP A 120 37.02 2.49 -6.98
N LYS A 121 36.40 1.35 -6.69
CA LYS A 121 36.55 0.11 -7.45
C LYS A 121 35.49 -0.06 -8.55
N GLY A 122 34.53 0.86 -8.67
CA GLY A 122 33.44 0.80 -9.65
C GLY A 122 32.42 -0.33 -9.43
N ARG A 123 32.55 -1.09 -8.33
CA ARG A 123 31.82 -2.36 -8.12
C ARG A 123 30.51 -2.19 -7.37
N GLU A 124 30.45 -1.22 -6.48
CA GLU A 124 29.30 -0.99 -5.60
C GLU A 124 29.07 0.50 -5.48
N ARG A 125 27.84 0.87 -5.16
CA ARG A 125 27.44 2.24 -4.86
C ARG A 125 28.18 2.82 -3.65
N SER A 126 28.62 4.07 -3.77
CA SER A 126 29.15 4.88 -2.68
C SER A 126 28.03 5.75 -2.12
N ASN A 127 27.58 5.46 -0.89
CA ASN A 127 26.57 6.29 -0.20
C ASN A 127 26.98 7.77 -0.19
N TRP A 128 28.25 8.04 0.07
CA TRP A 128 28.74 9.41 0.25
C TRP A 128 28.77 10.18 -1.07
N THR A 129 29.26 9.55 -2.15
CA THR A 129 29.31 10.16 -3.49
C THR A 129 27.90 10.42 -4.01
N GLU A 130 26.98 9.49 -3.78
CA GLU A 130 25.59 9.65 -4.17
C GLU A 130 24.86 10.70 -3.33
N MET A 131 25.15 10.82 -2.04
CA MET A 131 24.56 11.90 -1.24
C MET A 131 25.03 13.29 -1.68
N SER A 132 26.32 13.44 -2.00
CA SER A 132 26.92 14.75 -2.29
C SER A 132 26.59 15.27 -3.68
N SER A 133 26.48 14.39 -4.67
CA SER A 133 26.24 14.74 -6.07
C SER A 133 24.94 14.17 -6.67
N GLY A 134 24.21 13.36 -5.90
CA GLY A 134 23.09 12.57 -6.38
C GLY A 134 21.97 13.39 -6.97
N LYS A 135 21.43 14.40 -6.28
CA LYS A 135 20.25 15.14 -6.78
C LYS A 135 20.45 15.63 -8.22
N LYS A 136 21.54 16.35 -8.49
CA LYS A 136 21.86 16.82 -9.84
C LYS A 136 22.01 15.66 -10.84
N LYS A 137 22.75 14.62 -10.47
CA LYS A 137 22.95 13.45 -11.34
C LYS A 137 21.64 12.72 -11.67
N TYR A 138 20.74 12.60 -10.70
CA TYR A 138 19.41 12.03 -10.90
C TYR A 138 18.55 12.94 -11.78
N ASP A 139 18.59 14.26 -11.57
CA ASP A 139 17.87 15.22 -12.43
C ASP A 139 18.37 15.12 -13.87
N ASP A 140 19.69 15.19 -14.08
CA ASP A 140 20.31 15.07 -15.39
C ASP A 140 19.92 13.74 -16.06
N PHE A 141 19.91 12.64 -15.30
CA PHE A 141 19.49 11.33 -15.80
C PHE A 141 18.00 11.28 -16.15
N LEU A 142 17.12 11.82 -15.31
CA LEU A 142 15.67 11.77 -15.50
C LEU A 142 15.18 12.70 -16.62
N LEU A 143 15.89 13.82 -16.83
CA LEU A 143 15.61 14.81 -17.87
C LEU A 143 16.27 14.48 -19.22
N ASP A 144 17.20 13.52 -19.23
CA ASP A 144 17.76 12.92 -20.44
C ASP A 144 16.67 12.11 -21.16
N GLY A 145 15.86 12.84 -21.94
CA GLY A 145 14.54 12.45 -22.42
C GLY A 145 14.58 11.30 -23.39
N GLU A 146 14.58 10.07 -22.86
CA GLU A 146 14.26 8.81 -23.55
C GLU A 146 14.19 7.62 -22.56
N LEU A 147 13.84 7.88 -21.29
CA LEU A 147 13.78 6.86 -20.25
C LEU A 147 12.39 6.24 -20.11
N ASN A 148 12.28 4.97 -20.48
CA ASN A 148 11.06 4.20 -20.32
C ASN A 148 11.00 3.50 -18.97
N GLY A 149 9.83 3.52 -18.32
CA GLY A 149 9.54 2.65 -17.18
C GLY A 149 9.94 3.14 -15.79
N MET A 150 10.55 4.33 -15.67
CA MET A 150 10.94 4.86 -14.36
C MET A 150 9.75 5.08 -13.42
N THR A 151 8.67 5.70 -13.90
CA THR A 151 7.46 5.91 -13.08
C THR A 151 6.82 4.59 -12.68
N HIS A 152 6.88 3.55 -13.51
CA HIS A 152 6.41 2.21 -13.17
C HIS A 152 7.25 1.58 -12.05
N ALA A 153 8.59 1.68 -12.16
CA ALA A 153 9.50 1.20 -11.11
C ALA A 153 9.21 1.87 -9.76
N VAL A 154 9.06 3.21 -9.74
CA VAL A 154 8.76 3.98 -8.52
C VAL A 154 7.35 3.67 -8.01
N LEU A 155 6.33 3.67 -8.86
CA LEU A 155 4.95 3.38 -8.50
C LEU A 155 4.85 2.05 -7.75
N TYR A 156 5.41 0.98 -8.31
CA TYR A 156 5.35 -0.34 -7.68
C TYR A 156 6.07 -0.40 -6.35
N SER A 157 7.24 0.22 -6.25
CA SER A 157 7.95 0.38 -4.99
C SER A 157 7.06 1.02 -3.92
N LEU A 158 6.32 2.08 -4.26
CA LEU A 158 5.39 2.74 -3.33
C LEU A 158 4.19 1.83 -2.97
N LEU A 159 3.63 1.09 -3.93
CA LEU A 159 2.50 0.18 -3.67
C LEU A 159 2.88 -0.94 -2.70
N VAL A 160 4.05 -1.56 -2.86
CA VAL A 160 4.54 -2.63 -1.95
C VAL A 160 5.29 -2.07 -0.73
N GLY A 161 5.50 -0.75 -0.64
CA GLY A 161 6.22 -0.12 0.47
C GLY A 161 7.71 -0.41 0.48
N ASP A 162 8.31 -0.67 -0.68
CA ASP A 162 9.76 -0.77 -0.87
C ASP A 162 10.34 0.61 -1.20
N TYR A 163 10.78 1.31 -0.15
CA TYR A 163 11.43 2.62 -0.27
C TYR A 163 12.93 2.55 -0.59
N SER A 164 13.47 1.35 -0.82
CA SER A 164 14.89 1.14 -1.17
C SER A 164 15.15 1.42 -2.65
N LEU A 165 14.87 2.66 -3.08
CA LEU A 165 14.97 3.15 -4.46
C LEU A 165 16.35 3.76 -4.80
N HIS A 166 17.42 3.33 -4.13
CA HIS A 166 18.77 3.83 -4.44
C HIS A 166 19.33 3.25 -5.74
N SER A 167 20.41 3.86 -6.25
CA SER A 167 21.00 3.52 -7.54
C SER A 167 21.62 2.10 -7.67
N SER A 168 21.71 1.31 -6.59
CA SER A 168 22.00 -0.14 -6.68
C SER A 168 20.77 -1.01 -6.91
N ASN A 169 19.57 -0.48 -6.66
CA ASN A 169 18.31 -1.21 -6.83
C ASN A 169 17.56 -0.77 -8.09
N VAL A 170 18.08 0.24 -8.80
CA VAL A 170 17.54 0.68 -10.09
C VAL A 170 18.62 0.48 -11.13
N ALA A 171 18.25 -0.01 -12.30
CA ALA A 171 19.17 -0.33 -13.38
C ALA A 171 18.58 0.00 -14.75
N LEU A 172 19.44 0.16 -15.75
CA LEU A 172 19.03 0.13 -17.15
C LEU A 172 19.21 -1.29 -17.70
N LEU A 173 18.20 -1.76 -18.40
CA LEU A 173 18.32 -2.97 -19.22
C LEU A 173 19.25 -2.70 -20.41
N ASP A 174 19.95 -3.75 -20.85
CA ASP A 174 20.79 -3.70 -22.05
C ASP A 174 19.95 -3.31 -23.28
N SER A 175 20.19 -2.11 -23.80
CA SER A 175 19.41 -1.52 -24.90
C SER A 175 19.53 -2.30 -26.21
N SER A 176 20.61 -3.10 -26.38
CA SER A 176 20.75 -3.99 -27.54
C SER A 176 19.67 -5.07 -27.61
N LEU A 177 19.01 -5.37 -26.48
CA LEU A 177 17.89 -6.30 -26.40
C LEU A 177 16.53 -5.63 -26.66
N TYR A 178 16.48 -4.30 -26.78
CA TYR A 178 15.25 -3.51 -26.85
C TYR A 178 15.33 -2.43 -27.94
N ASN A 179 15.91 -2.74 -29.10
CA ASN A 179 15.97 -1.85 -30.26
C ASN A 179 16.60 -0.47 -29.96
N GLY A 180 17.54 -0.39 -29.02
CA GLY A 180 18.17 0.86 -28.59
C GLY A 180 17.41 1.62 -27.50
N GLU A 181 16.19 1.22 -27.15
CA GLU A 181 15.39 1.86 -26.11
C GLU A 181 16.00 1.70 -24.72
N ARG A 182 15.97 2.78 -23.92
CA ARG A 182 16.46 2.76 -22.54
C ARG A 182 15.32 2.42 -21.58
N TRP A 183 15.34 1.18 -21.09
CA TRP A 183 14.36 0.69 -20.14
C TRP A 183 14.92 0.64 -18.73
N VAL A 184 14.30 1.39 -17.83
CA VAL A 184 14.56 1.34 -16.40
C VAL A 184 13.88 0.12 -15.80
N THR A 185 14.59 -0.57 -14.93
CA THR A 185 14.08 -1.69 -14.15
C THR A 185 14.41 -1.53 -12.67
N LYS A 186 13.41 -1.79 -11.81
CA LYS A 186 13.60 -1.97 -10.37
C LYS A 186 14.04 -3.41 -10.12
N ILE A 187 15.19 -3.58 -9.48
CA ILE A 187 15.70 -4.85 -8.98
C ILE A 187 15.66 -4.85 -7.45
N ASP A 188 15.63 -6.05 -6.85
CA ASP A 188 15.74 -6.28 -5.41
C ASP A 188 14.65 -5.62 -4.56
N PHE A 189 13.67 -6.41 -4.13
CA PHE A 189 12.55 -5.98 -3.30
C PHE A 189 12.68 -6.40 -1.82
N GLY A 190 13.89 -6.66 -1.33
CA GLY A 190 14.13 -7.11 0.07
C GLY A 190 13.76 -6.10 1.17
N ALA A 191 13.31 -4.90 0.80
CA ALA A 191 12.75 -3.91 1.71
C ALA A 191 11.23 -3.68 1.55
N ALA A 192 10.57 -4.49 0.71
CA ALA A 192 9.12 -4.46 0.58
C ALA A 192 8.41 -4.77 1.91
N PHE A 193 7.20 -4.24 2.05
CA PHE A 193 6.34 -4.40 3.22
C PHE A 193 6.93 -3.91 4.54
N ARG A 194 8.06 -3.20 4.56
CA ARG A 194 8.57 -2.64 5.82
C ARG A 194 7.67 -1.52 6.33
N PHE A 195 7.23 -1.66 7.58
CA PHE A 195 6.31 -0.76 8.26
C PHE A 195 5.02 -0.52 7.43
N TYR A 196 4.54 -1.55 6.73
CA TYR A 196 3.50 -1.41 5.72
C TYR A 196 2.19 -0.85 6.29
N ASP A 197 1.80 -1.29 7.49
CA ASP A 197 0.65 -0.80 8.25
C ASP A 197 0.83 0.61 8.84
N LYS A 198 2.07 0.95 9.22
CA LYS A 198 2.44 2.21 9.89
C LYS A 198 2.70 3.34 8.91
N ASN A 199 2.93 3.01 7.63
CA ASN A 199 3.02 4.01 6.57
C ASN A 199 1.68 4.73 6.44
N ASP A 200 1.73 6.04 6.20
CA ASP A 200 0.52 6.77 5.84
C ASP A 200 0.14 6.37 4.41
N ASN A 201 -0.82 5.47 4.30
CA ASN A 201 -1.24 4.94 3.00
C ASN A 201 -1.95 6.00 2.14
N ASN A 202 -2.43 7.10 2.74
CA ASN A 202 -2.95 8.26 2.01
C ASN A 202 -1.84 9.22 1.56
N ASN A 203 -0.61 9.01 2.02
CA ASN A 203 0.54 9.78 1.59
C ASN A 203 1.80 8.89 1.49
N PRO A 204 1.82 7.96 0.52
CA PRO A 204 2.89 6.99 0.38
C PRO A 204 4.24 7.62 0.01
N LEU A 205 4.31 8.92 -0.29
CA LEU A 205 5.56 9.62 -0.56
C LEU A 205 6.42 9.86 0.69
N TYR A 206 5.87 9.66 1.90
CA TYR A 206 6.58 9.91 3.16
C TYR A 206 6.51 8.69 4.09
N PRO A 207 7.46 7.75 3.95
CA PRO A 207 7.42 6.51 4.71
C PRO A 207 7.63 6.74 6.21
N ALA A 208 7.03 5.85 7.01
CA ALA A 208 7.13 5.86 8.46
C ALA A 208 8.58 5.66 8.95
N GLU A 209 9.44 4.99 8.18
CA GLU A 209 10.84 4.78 8.54
C GLU A 209 11.67 6.08 8.68
N TYR A 210 11.17 7.20 8.15
CA TYR A 210 11.81 8.52 8.26
C TYR A 210 11.20 9.41 9.35
N LYS A 211 10.24 8.90 10.12
CA LYS A 211 9.63 9.63 11.25
C LYS A 211 10.51 9.54 12.53
N GLY A 212 10.46 10.58 13.35
CA GLY A 212 11.22 10.68 14.61
C GLY A 212 12.72 11.00 14.43
N ILE A 213 13.46 11.16 15.53
CA ILE A 213 14.86 11.65 15.51
C ILE A 213 15.79 10.71 14.72
N LYS A 214 15.71 9.39 14.96
CA LYS A 214 16.50 8.38 14.22
C LYS A 214 16.08 8.31 12.74
N GLY A 215 14.80 8.52 12.45
CA GLY A 215 14.27 8.59 11.08
C GLY A 215 14.75 9.84 10.35
N ALA A 216 14.79 10.99 11.01
CA ALA A 216 15.31 12.24 10.46
C ALA A 216 16.79 12.15 10.07
N ILE A 217 17.60 11.42 10.86
CA ILE A 217 19.00 11.14 10.51
C ILE A 217 19.05 10.23 9.27
N LYS A 218 18.29 9.12 9.25
CA LYS A 218 18.19 8.21 8.08
C LYS A 218 17.77 8.95 6.81
N LYS A 219 16.82 9.87 6.93
CA LYS A 219 16.27 10.67 5.84
C LYS A 219 17.34 11.44 5.08
N VAL A 220 18.40 11.89 5.76
CA VAL A 220 19.51 12.63 5.11
C VAL A 220 20.31 11.77 4.14
N TYR A 221 20.47 10.47 4.41
CA TYR A 221 21.36 9.58 3.64
C TYR A 221 20.69 8.36 3.01
N LYS A 222 19.37 8.19 3.21
CA LYS A 222 18.60 7.04 2.71
C LYS A 222 17.29 7.38 2.01
N ASP A 223 16.84 8.63 2.01
CA ASP A 223 15.60 9.02 1.34
C ASP A 223 15.85 9.29 -0.16
N TYR A 224 16.17 8.23 -0.90
CA TYR A 224 16.44 8.30 -2.35
C TYR A 224 15.19 8.57 -3.17
N LEU A 225 13.99 8.29 -2.61
CA LEU A 225 12.71 8.63 -3.24
C LEU A 225 12.65 10.12 -3.60
N ARG A 226 13.19 11.00 -2.72
CA ARG A 226 13.29 12.45 -2.95
C ARG A 226 14.03 12.85 -4.21
N TYR A 227 14.98 12.05 -4.67
CA TYR A 227 15.72 12.38 -5.90
C TYR A 227 14.81 12.27 -7.12
N TYR A 228 13.92 11.28 -7.15
CA TYR A 228 12.93 11.14 -8.21
C TYR A 228 11.82 12.18 -8.09
N ILE A 229 11.13 12.24 -6.95
CA ILE A 229 9.94 13.10 -6.80
C ILE A 229 10.26 14.59 -6.72
N GLY A 230 11.53 14.94 -6.48
CA GLY A 230 12.02 16.32 -6.56
C GLY A 230 12.51 16.74 -7.95
N THR A 231 12.39 15.87 -8.96
CA THR A 231 12.65 16.22 -10.37
C THR A 231 11.40 16.82 -10.97
N ASP A 232 11.55 17.93 -11.70
CA ASP A 232 10.44 18.63 -12.33
C ASP A 232 9.62 17.70 -13.25
N GLY A 233 8.29 17.78 -13.17
CA GLY A 233 7.37 16.93 -13.94
C GLY A 233 7.24 15.48 -13.46
N PHE A 234 8.14 14.98 -12.60
CA PHE A 234 8.11 13.56 -12.19
C PHE A 234 6.84 13.19 -11.42
N LEU A 235 6.39 14.04 -10.50
CA LEU A 235 5.16 13.80 -9.72
C LEU A 235 3.91 13.71 -10.61
N GLN A 236 3.83 14.56 -11.64
CA GLN A 236 2.75 14.52 -12.60
C GLN A 236 2.77 13.20 -13.38
N MET A 237 3.92 12.82 -13.94
CA MET A 237 4.05 11.54 -14.67
C MET A 237 3.74 10.34 -13.78
N LEU A 238 4.10 10.39 -12.49
CA LEU A 238 3.76 9.37 -11.50
C LEU A 238 2.24 9.28 -11.28
N GLY A 239 1.55 10.42 -11.17
CA GLY A 239 0.09 10.48 -11.05
C GLY A 239 -0.64 9.97 -12.30
N GLU A 240 -0.15 10.29 -13.50
CA GLU A 240 -0.68 9.79 -14.78
C GLU A 240 -0.50 8.27 -14.88
N THR A 241 0.67 7.78 -14.46
CA THR A 241 0.93 6.34 -14.37
C THR A 241 -0.04 5.70 -13.38
N ALA A 242 -0.17 6.23 -12.17
CA ALA A 242 -1.08 5.71 -11.15
C ALA A 242 -2.55 5.69 -11.61
N THR A 243 -3.01 6.72 -12.31
CA THR A 243 -4.35 6.78 -12.90
C THR A 243 -4.56 5.66 -13.92
N SER A 244 -3.58 5.46 -14.80
CA SER A 244 -3.62 4.35 -15.78
C SER A 244 -3.73 2.98 -15.10
N TYR A 245 -3.08 2.81 -13.94
CA TYR A 245 -3.23 1.60 -13.14
C TYR A 245 -4.61 1.51 -12.48
N LEU A 246 -5.18 2.59 -11.94
CA LEU A 246 -6.54 2.55 -11.39
C LEU A 246 -7.57 2.11 -12.43
N ASP A 247 -7.45 2.61 -13.66
CA ASP A 247 -8.33 2.21 -14.74
C ASP A 247 -8.14 0.73 -15.11
N ALA A 248 -6.90 0.25 -15.12
CA ALA A 248 -6.60 -1.17 -15.28
C ALA A 248 -7.18 -2.02 -14.13
N PHE A 249 -7.13 -1.53 -12.87
CA PHE A 249 -7.74 -2.17 -11.71
C PHE A 249 -9.26 -2.29 -11.86
N ARG A 250 -9.94 -1.23 -12.32
CA ARG A 250 -11.39 -1.22 -12.55
C ARG A 250 -11.81 -2.15 -13.68
N ALA A 251 -10.95 -2.37 -14.68
CA ALA A 251 -11.23 -3.20 -15.85
C ALA A 251 -10.97 -4.70 -15.64
N GLN A 252 -10.55 -5.13 -14.45
CA GLN A 252 -10.19 -6.53 -14.20
C GLN A 252 -11.38 -7.47 -14.26
N ARG A 253 -11.12 -8.67 -14.78
CA ARG A 253 -12.08 -9.78 -14.78
C ARG A 253 -11.93 -10.71 -13.58
N VAL A 254 -10.75 -10.74 -12.96
CA VAL A 254 -10.43 -11.59 -11.82
C VAL A 254 -10.08 -10.69 -10.63
N PRO A 255 -10.65 -10.93 -9.44
CA PRO A 255 -10.31 -10.17 -8.25
C PRO A 255 -8.83 -10.36 -7.87
N LEU A 256 -8.09 -9.26 -7.72
CA LEU A 256 -6.66 -9.29 -7.38
C LEU A 256 -6.37 -9.85 -6.00
N GLU A 257 -7.29 -9.69 -5.06
CA GLU A 257 -7.21 -10.25 -3.72
C GLU A 257 -7.01 -11.77 -3.77
N ILE A 258 -7.62 -12.48 -4.72
CA ILE A 258 -7.42 -13.92 -4.92
C ILE A 258 -5.98 -14.21 -5.37
N GLY A 259 -5.43 -13.37 -6.25
CA GLY A 259 -4.03 -13.48 -6.67
C GLY A 259 -3.06 -13.23 -5.51
N ILE A 260 -3.35 -12.24 -4.66
CA ILE A 260 -2.55 -11.92 -3.47
C ILE A 260 -2.67 -13.05 -2.43
N GLU A 261 -3.85 -13.64 -2.24
CA GLU A 261 -4.05 -14.80 -1.38
C GLU A 261 -3.22 -15.99 -1.86
N ASN A 262 -3.25 -16.30 -3.16
CA ASN A 262 -2.41 -17.34 -3.76
C ASN A 262 -0.91 -17.07 -3.59
N ALA A 263 -0.48 -15.81 -3.65
CA ALA A 263 0.89 -15.43 -3.36
C ALA A 263 1.27 -15.73 -1.89
N LEU A 264 0.38 -15.44 -0.94
CA LEU A 264 0.57 -15.77 0.48
C LEU A 264 0.62 -17.29 0.70
N ILE A 265 -0.33 -18.04 0.13
CA ILE A 265 -0.36 -19.51 0.19
C ILE A 265 0.97 -20.09 -0.32
N LYS A 266 1.45 -19.62 -1.47
CA LYS A 266 2.73 -20.08 -2.03
C LYS A 266 3.89 -19.80 -1.09
N ILE A 267 4.00 -18.58 -0.58
CA ILE A 267 5.06 -18.18 0.36
C ILE A 267 5.05 -19.07 1.61
N PHE A 268 3.87 -19.33 2.18
CA PHE A 268 3.72 -20.14 3.38
C PHE A 268 3.97 -21.63 3.15
N SER A 269 3.63 -22.15 1.96
CA SER A 269 3.95 -23.53 1.58
C SER A 269 5.46 -23.80 1.52
N VAL A 270 6.26 -22.75 1.25
CA VAL A 270 7.72 -22.82 1.13
C VAL A 270 8.42 -22.52 2.45
N ILE A 271 8.15 -21.36 3.06
CA ILE A 271 8.91 -20.90 4.25
C ILE A 271 8.47 -21.64 5.51
N LYS A 272 7.18 -21.98 5.64
CA LYS A 272 6.59 -22.61 6.84
C LYS A 272 7.05 -21.95 8.15
N PRO A 273 6.84 -20.63 8.31
CA PRO A 273 7.38 -19.88 9.42
C PRO A 273 6.82 -20.36 10.76
N GLY A 274 7.70 -20.49 11.77
CA GLY A 274 7.34 -20.72 13.15
C GLY A 274 6.74 -19.48 13.83
N VAL A 275 6.26 -19.65 15.06
CA VAL A 275 5.56 -18.60 15.83
C VAL A 275 6.41 -17.35 16.01
N ASP A 276 7.72 -17.49 16.28
CA ASP A 276 8.58 -16.33 16.51
C ASP A 276 8.89 -15.59 15.21
N GLU A 277 9.05 -16.31 14.10
CA GLU A 277 9.21 -15.70 12.77
C GLU A 277 7.95 -14.94 12.35
N LEU A 278 6.76 -15.45 12.67
CA LEU A 278 5.49 -14.75 12.44
C LEU A 278 5.39 -13.46 13.26
N LYS A 279 5.86 -13.45 14.50
CA LYS A 279 5.93 -12.21 15.30
C LYS A 279 6.89 -11.21 14.69
N ASP A 280 8.03 -11.66 14.17
CA ASP A 280 9.00 -10.79 13.51
C ASP A 280 8.45 -10.25 12.17
N ILE A 281 7.75 -11.07 11.39
CA ILE A 281 7.03 -10.64 10.18
C ILE A 281 5.97 -9.60 10.56
N TYR A 282 5.16 -9.83 11.59
CA TYR A 282 4.17 -8.87 12.06
C TYR A 282 4.83 -7.57 12.54
N LYS A 283 5.93 -7.64 13.30
CA LYS A 283 6.66 -6.45 13.75
C LYS A 283 7.22 -5.63 12.60
N LEU A 284 7.71 -6.32 11.56
CA LEU A 284 8.28 -5.72 10.36
C LEU A 284 7.19 -5.13 9.46
N THR A 285 6.11 -5.85 9.21
CA THR A 285 5.11 -5.52 8.19
C THR A 285 3.82 -4.92 8.73
N GLY A 286 3.48 -5.27 9.97
CA GLY A 286 2.18 -4.99 10.58
C GLY A 286 1.03 -5.83 10.07
N ILE A 287 1.32 -6.84 9.25
CA ILE A 287 0.32 -7.78 8.74
C ILE A 287 0.31 -8.99 9.68
N ASP A 288 -0.77 -9.18 10.43
CA ASP A 288 -0.91 -10.30 11.36
C ASP A 288 -1.24 -11.58 10.59
N LEU A 289 -0.23 -12.44 10.42
CA LEU A 289 -0.35 -13.73 9.73
C LEU A 289 -0.51 -14.91 10.70
N THR A 290 -0.60 -14.65 12.01
CA THR A 290 -0.59 -15.71 13.03
C THR A 290 -1.87 -16.55 13.03
N LYS A 291 -3.01 -15.96 12.64
CA LYS A 291 -4.29 -16.68 12.57
C LYS A 291 -4.33 -17.69 11.43
N ALA A 292 -3.73 -17.33 10.30
CA ALA A 292 -3.67 -18.19 9.12
C ALA A 292 -2.77 -19.40 9.36
N SER A 293 -1.65 -19.26 10.08
CA SER A 293 -0.68 -20.36 10.25
C SER A 293 -1.06 -21.45 11.26
N LEU A 294 -2.09 -21.23 12.10
CA LEU A 294 -2.46 -22.13 13.20
C LEU A 294 -3.40 -23.27 12.77
N HIS A 295 -3.91 -23.23 11.53
CA HIS A 295 -4.84 -24.23 11.00
C HIS A 295 -4.47 -24.65 9.58
N PRO A 296 -3.37 -25.43 9.39
CA PRO A 296 -2.78 -25.78 8.08
C PRO A 296 -3.76 -26.32 7.02
N ASP A 297 -4.84 -26.96 7.47
CA ASP A 297 -5.86 -27.57 6.62
C ASP A 297 -7.02 -26.61 6.26
N ASN A 298 -7.00 -25.37 6.78
CA ASN A 298 -7.99 -24.31 6.65
C ASN A 298 -7.35 -22.94 6.33
N ASP A 299 -6.13 -22.94 5.79
CA ASP A 299 -5.28 -21.76 5.54
C ASP A 299 -5.88 -20.81 4.49
N SER A 300 -6.93 -20.08 4.86
CA SER A 300 -7.36 -18.91 4.11
C SER A 300 -6.52 -17.72 4.54
N PHE A 301 -5.87 -17.10 3.56
CA PHE A 301 -5.19 -15.82 3.71
C PHE A 301 -6.09 -14.67 3.21
N GLU A 302 -7.39 -14.90 3.03
CA GLU A 302 -8.35 -13.96 2.44
C GLU A 302 -8.34 -12.61 3.18
N GLU A 303 -8.42 -12.62 4.52
CA GLU A 303 -8.40 -11.37 5.31
C GLU A 303 -7.08 -10.60 5.10
N ASN A 304 -5.94 -11.31 5.09
CA ASN A 304 -4.63 -10.72 4.88
C ASN A 304 -4.47 -10.18 3.46
N ALA A 305 -4.92 -10.92 2.47
CA ALA A 305 -4.92 -10.54 1.07
C ALA A 305 -5.78 -9.28 0.84
N MET A 306 -6.97 -9.22 1.47
CA MET A 306 -7.83 -8.05 1.45
C MET A 306 -7.19 -6.83 2.12
N ILE A 307 -6.46 -7.01 3.22
CA ILE A 307 -5.72 -5.92 3.87
C ILE A 307 -4.65 -5.36 2.93
N ILE A 308 -3.85 -6.23 2.30
CA ILE A 308 -2.80 -5.84 1.35
C ILE A 308 -3.42 -5.14 0.15
N TYR A 309 -4.43 -5.77 -0.48
CA TYR A 309 -5.14 -5.24 -1.64
C TYR A 309 -5.67 -3.83 -1.39
N GLN A 310 -6.44 -3.64 -0.31
CA GLN A 310 -7.02 -2.33 0.00
C GLN A 310 -5.94 -1.29 0.34
N THR A 311 -4.83 -1.72 0.94
CA THR A 311 -3.70 -0.81 1.21
C THR A 311 -3.06 -0.34 -0.09
N MET A 312 -2.81 -1.25 -1.03
CA MET A 312 -2.30 -0.91 -2.36
C MET A 312 -3.27 0.02 -3.09
N LEU A 313 -4.58 -0.28 -3.06
CA LEU A 313 -5.60 0.54 -3.69
C LEU A 313 -5.66 1.96 -3.09
N THR A 314 -5.59 2.07 -1.77
CA THR A 314 -5.54 3.38 -1.07
C THR A 314 -4.33 4.20 -1.52
N ARG A 315 -3.14 3.57 -1.54
CA ARG A 315 -1.91 4.22 -2.03
C ARG A 315 -2.04 4.63 -3.48
N LEU A 316 -2.64 3.78 -4.31
CA LEU A 316 -2.80 4.05 -5.73
C LEU A 316 -3.74 5.24 -5.98
N HIS A 317 -4.86 5.33 -5.25
CA HIS A 317 -5.74 6.51 -5.29
C HIS A 317 -5.02 7.79 -4.86
N SER A 318 -4.27 7.73 -3.75
CA SER A 318 -3.46 8.85 -3.29
C SER A 318 -2.45 9.30 -4.36
N LEU A 319 -1.75 8.36 -5.00
CA LEU A 319 -0.79 8.68 -6.05
C LEU A 319 -1.47 9.22 -7.31
N ALA A 320 -2.63 8.70 -7.70
CA ALA A 320 -3.39 9.23 -8.84
C ALA A 320 -3.86 10.67 -8.61
N SER A 321 -4.14 11.04 -7.36
CA SER A 321 -4.49 12.42 -7.00
C SER A 321 -3.37 13.43 -7.24
N LEU A 322 -2.13 12.98 -7.46
CA LEU A 322 -1.01 13.84 -7.87
C LEU A 322 -1.21 14.44 -9.27
N ASN A 323 -2.23 14.05 -10.03
CA ASN A 323 -2.61 14.76 -11.25
C ASN A 323 -3.30 16.11 -10.99
N ASP A 324 -3.73 16.37 -9.76
CA ASP A 324 -4.25 17.68 -9.36
C ASP A 324 -3.09 18.65 -9.07
N PRO A 325 -2.96 19.77 -9.82
CA PRO A 325 -1.91 20.77 -9.60
C PRO A 325 -1.86 21.34 -8.17
N ILE A 326 -2.99 21.43 -7.47
CA ILE A 326 -3.08 21.92 -6.09
C ILE A 326 -2.43 20.91 -5.14
N LEU A 327 -2.69 19.62 -5.34
CA LEU A 327 -2.11 18.56 -4.53
C LEU A 327 -0.62 18.39 -4.82
N GLN A 328 -0.18 18.54 -6.08
CA GLN A 328 1.24 18.60 -6.43
C GLN A 328 1.98 19.68 -5.65
N LYS A 329 1.44 20.90 -5.65
CA LYS A 329 2.04 22.03 -4.93
C LYS A 329 2.16 21.76 -3.44
N LYS A 330 1.11 21.21 -2.80
CA LYS A 330 1.15 20.82 -1.37
C LYS A 330 2.22 19.76 -1.08
N SER A 331 2.35 18.73 -1.93
CA SER A 331 3.40 17.72 -1.78
C SER A 331 4.81 18.31 -1.92
N LEU A 332 5.01 19.22 -2.87
CA LEU A 332 6.27 19.94 -3.03
C LEU A 332 6.58 20.85 -1.84
N GLU A 333 5.61 21.61 -1.32
CA GLU A 333 5.76 22.44 -0.13
C GLU A 333 6.08 21.59 1.13
N GLN A 334 5.48 20.41 1.25
CA GLN A 334 5.81 19.46 2.33
C GLN A 334 7.22 18.85 2.15
N LEU A 335 7.72 18.71 0.92
CA LEU A 335 9.11 18.36 0.65
C LEU A 335 10.06 19.49 1.08
N GLU A 336 9.73 20.74 0.74
CA GLU A 336 10.58 21.91 0.99
C GLU A 336 10.63 22.33 2.46
N SER A 337 9.50 22.30 3.17
CA SER A 337 9.40 22.61 4.62
C SER A 337 10.23 21.68 5.51
N THR A 338 10.70 20.55 4.96
CA THR A 338 11.61 19.62 5.66
C THR A 338 13.10 19.91 5.44
N LYS A 339 13.46 20.89 4.60
CA LYS A 339 14.81 21.46 4.58
C LYS A 339 14.94 22.34 5.82
N ARG A 340 15.86 22.04 6.74
CA ARG A 340 16.24 23.04 7.76
C ARG A 340 16.64 24.33 7.01
N PRO A 341 16.12 25.50 7.39
CA PRO A 341 16.48 26.73 6.71
C PRO A 341 17.98 26.97 6.91
N ALA A 342 18.73 26.98 5.81
CA ALA A 342 19.94 27.77 5.75
C ALA A 342 19.50 29.23 5.97
N LYS A 343 20.14 29.92 6.92
CA LYS A 343 19.87 31.32 7.22
C LYS A 343 19.96 32.19 5.94
N LEU A 344 19.14 33.26 5.94
CA LEU A 344 19.05 34.40 5.00
C LEU A 344 18.28 34.09 3.69
N PHE A 345 17.30 34.87 3.21
CA PHE A 345 17.06 36.33 3.25
C PHE A 345 15.56 36.68 3.36
N ARG A 346 15.27 37.89 3.89
CA ARG A 346 13.95 38.55 3.91
C ARG A 346 13.58 39.17 2.54
N SER A 347 12.28 39.22 2.24
CA SER A 347 11.46 40.31 1.63
C SER A 347 10.25 39.65 0.94
N ASN A 348 9.05 40.21 0.77
CA ASN A 348 8.32 41.35 1.32
C ASN A 348 6.82 40.98 1.22
N SER A 349 6.01 41.67 2.02
CA SER A 349 4.54 41.59 2.18
C SER A 349 3.68 41.55 0.90
N TYR A 350 2.57 40.81 0.98
CA TYR A 350 1.31 41.16 0.31
C TYR A 350 0.13 40.87 1.25
N GLU A 351 -0.60 41.93 1.62
CA GLU A 351 -1.89 41.90 2.32
C GLU A 351 -3.02 41.69 1.30
N GLY A 352 -4.04 40.90 1.67
CA GLY A 352 -5.29 40.74 0.93
C GLY A 352 -6.35 40.09 1.81
N ASN A 353 -7.46 40.80 2.01
CA ASN A 353 -8.57 40.56 2.93
C ASN A 353 -9.28 39.18 2.84
N PRO A 354 -9.91 38.70 3.93
CA PRO A 354 -10.72 37.47 3.92
C PRO A 354 -12.15 37.75 3.41
N LEU A 355 -12.70 36.81 2.62
CA LEU A 355 -14.13 36.76 2.30
C LEU A 355 -14.88 35.91 3.33
N ASN A 356 -16.08 36.39 3.65
CA ASN A 356 -17.01 36.02 4.72
C ASN A 356 -17.73 34.67 4.43
N PRO A 357 -18.01 33.79 5.42
CA PRO A 357 -18.72 32.54 5.21
C PRO A 357 -20.21 32.70 5.55
N ASP A 358 -21.08 32.73 4.55
CA ASP A 358 -22.52 32.53 4.80
C ASP A 358 -23.20 31.93 3.57
N THR A 359 -23.22 30.59 3.49
CA THR A 359 -24.18 29.83 2.67
C THR A 359 -24.37 28.44 3.26
N SER A 360 -25.37 28.27 4.14
CA SER A 360 -25.95 26.96 4.46
C SER A 360 -26.82 26.49 3.29
N SER A 361 -26.34 25.53 2.49
CA SER A 361 -27.06 25.03 1.31
C SER A 361 -28.08 23.93 1.70
N PRO A 362 -29.38 24.09 1.39
CA PRO A 362 -30.44 23.11 1.68
C PRO A 362 -30.27 21.74 0.99
N ILE A 363 -29.35 21.65 0.03
CA ILE A 363 -29.07 20.41 -0.73
C ILE A 363 -28.33 19.39 0.16
N LEU A 364 -27.52 19.85 1.12
CA LEU A 364 -26.77 19.01 2.06
C LEU A 364 -27.69 18.17 2.99
N ASP A 365 -28.89 18.65 3.29
CA ASP A 365 -29.79 18.04 4.27
C ASP A 365 -30.50 16.78 3.75
N ARG A 366 -30.84 16.75 2.46
CA ARG A 366 -31.57 15.62 1.86
C ARG A 366 -30.68 14.40 1.65
N ASP A 367 -29.40 14.62 1.36
CA ASP A 367 -28.42 13.57 1.07
C ASP A 367 -27.88 12.91 2.33
N PHE A 368 -27.74 13.65 3.43
CA PHE A 368 -27.31 13.10 4.72
C PHE A 368 -28.30 12.05 5.25
N LYS A 369 -29.60 12.37 5.25
CA LYS A 369 -30.66 11.43 5.66
C LYS A 369 -30.66 10.17 4.81
N ARG A 370 -30.56 10.31 3.48
CA ARG A 370 -30.53 9.18 2.54
C ARG A 370 -29.33 8.27 2.78
N TYR A 371 -28.15 8.83 3.03
CA TYR A 371 -26.93 8.08 3.30
C TYR A 371 -27.00 7.26 4.59
N VAL A 372 -27.54 7.87 5.66
CA VAL A 372 -27.75 7.18 6.93
C VAL A 372 -28.75 6.02 6.76
N ILE A 373 -29.84 6.23 6.01
CA ILE A 373 -30.82 5.18 5.70
C ILE A 373 -30.17 3.99 4.99
N LEU A 374 -29.46 4.23 3.89
CA LEU A 374 -28.87 3.14 3.10
C LEU A 374 -27.81 2.36 3.87
N SER A 375 -27.05 3.05 4.74
CA SER A 375 -26.07 2.39 5.63
C SER A 375 -26.76 1.41 6.59
N ILE A 376 -27.88 1.83 7.19
CA ILE A 376 -28.65 1.00 8.12
C ILE A 376 -29.35 -0.16 7.40
N GLU A 377 -29.90 0.06 6.20
CA GLU A 377 -30.51 -1.00 5.39
C GLU A 377 -29.48 -2.06 4.98
N THR A 378 -28.28 -1.63 4.55
CA THR A 378 -27.17 -2.55 4.21
C THR A 378 -26.77 -3.45 5.38
N TYR A 379 -26.81 -2.91 6.61
CA TYR A 379 -26.55 -3.70 7.82
C TYR A 379 -27.66 -4.73 8.09
N LEU A 380 -28.92 -4.32 7.96
CA LEU A 380 -30.07 -5.20 8.17
C LEU A 380 -30.15 -6.32 7.13
N ASP A 381 -29.68 -6.08 5.91
CA ASP A 381 -29.63 -7.07 4.82
C ASP A 381 -28.48 -8.07 4.97
N ASN A 382 -27.27 -7.61 5.34
CA ASN A 382 -26.10 -8.49 5.48
C ASN A 382 -26.21 -9.49 6.65
N GLU A 383 -26.95 -9.16 7.71
CA GLU A 383 -27.13 -10.05 8.87
C GLU A 383 -28.06 -11.26 8.60
N GLN A 384 -28.76 -11.33 7.45
CA GLN A 384 -29.51 -12.54 7.08
C GLN A 384 -28.60 -13.76 6.88
N ARG A 385 -27.29 -13.58 6.65
CA ARG A 385 -26.32 -14.67 6.42
C ARG A 385 -25.63 -15.21 7.68
N THR A 386 -25.85 -14.61 8.85
CA THR A 386 -25.09 -14.92 10.09
C THR A 386 -25.94 -15.38 11.28
N TYR A 387 -27.21 -15.72 11.04
CA TYR A 387 -28.20 -15.94 12.09
C TYR A 387 -27.94 -17.18 12.97
N GLU A 388 -27.18 -18.17 12.48
CA GLU A 388 -26.94 -19.42 13.21
C GLU A 388 -25.94 -19.26 14.38
N HIS A 389 -25.19 -18.16 14.49
CA HIS A 389 -24.03 -18.07 15.41
C HIS A 389 -24.20 -17.19 16.65
N TYR A 390 -25.16 -16.24 16.72
CA TYR A 390 -25.07 -15.12 17.70
C TYR A 390 -26.25 -14.92 18.67
N GLY A 391 -27.28 -15.77 18.65
CA GLY A 391 -28.32 -15.82 19.70
C GLY A 391 -29.03 -14.48 20.00
N VAL A 392 -29.35 -14.22 21.28
CA VAL A 392 -30.14 -13.07 21.76
C VAL A 392 -29.45 -11.71 21.49
N ALA A 393 -28.12 -11.69 21.44
CA ALA A 393 -27.34 -10.46 21.21
C ALA A 393 -27.55 -9.90 19.79
N GLY A 394 -27.71 -10.76 18.77
CA GLY A 394 -28.05 -10.34 17.41
C GLY A 394 -29.47 -9.76 17.30
N LYS A 395 -30.43 -10.30 18.06
CA LYS A 395 -31.83 -9.82 18.04
C LYS A 395 -31.95 -8.37 18.52
N ASN A 396 -31.27 -7.99 19.60
CA ASN A 396 -31.32 -6.62 20.11
C ASN A 396 -30.55 -5.62 19.22
N GLY A 397 -29.47 -6.06 18.55
CA GLY A 397 -28.76 -5.26 17.55
C GLY A 397 -29.66 -4.89 16.37
N LYS A 398 -30.33 -5.89 15.78
CA LYS A 398 -31.30 -5.69 14.71
C LYS A 398 -32.45 -4.78 15.13
N ARG A 399 -33.03 -4.99 16.32
CA ARG A 399 -34.10 -4.12 16.86
C ARG A 399 -33.66 -2.66 16.98
N ARG A 400 -32.44 -2.39 17.45
CA ARG A 400 -31.91 -1.01 17.54
C ARG A 400 -31.63 -0.40 16.18
N ALA A 401 -31.08 -1.16 15.24
CA ALA A 401 -30.86 -0.68 13.87
C ALA A 401 -32.18 -0.37 13.16
N THR A 402 -33.19 -1.23 13.28
CA THR A 402 -34.54 -0.98 12.77
C THR A 402 -35.18 0.25 13.44
N ALA A 403 -35.04 0.41 14.75
CA ALA A 403 -35.53 1.59 15.46
C ALA A 403 -34.83 2.88 14.99
N LEU A 404 -33.52 2.84 14.76
CA LEU A 404 -32.78 3.96 14.18
C LEU A 404 -33.25 4.26 12.75
N LEU A 405 -33.40 3.24 11.91
CA LEU A 405 -33.88 3.39 10.53
C LEU A 405 -35.24 4.09 10.49
N ASN A 406 -36.17 3.66 11.34
CA ASN A 406 -37.51 4.25 11.42
C ASN A 406 -37.45 5.72 11.87
N ARG A 407 -36.61 6.04 12.86
CA ARG A 407 -36.41 7.41 13.34
C ARG A 407 -35.76 8.30 12.29
N VAL A 408 -34.76 7.80 11.57
CA VAL A 408 -34.10 8.55 10.49
C VAL A 408 -35.05 8.74 9.31
N LYS A 409 -35.82 7.72 8.91
CA LYS A 409 -36.86 7.84 7.86
C LYS A 409 -37.93 8.86 8.22
N GLY A 410 -38.31 8.94 9.49
CA GLY A 410 -39.29 9.91 10.01
C GLY A 410 -38.73 11.31 10.31
N ALA A 411 -37.42 11.51 10.32
CA ALA A 411 -36.82 12.82 10.60
C ALA A 411 -37.05 13.80 9.43
N ASP A 412 -37.54 14.99 9.71
CA ASP A 412 -37.80 16.06 8.74
C ASP A 412 -36.65 17.06 8.57
N SER A 413 -35.61 16.94 9.40
CA SER A 413 -34.40 17.77 9.34
C SER A 413 -33.14 16.96 9.63
N THR A 414 -31.98 17.49 9.22
CA THR A 414 -30.66 16.93 9.56
C THR A 414 -30.42 16.87 11.05
N ASP A 415 -30.86 17.89 11.81
CA ASP A 415 -30.73 17.90 13.27
C ASP A 415 -31.52 16.75 13.91
N ASN A 416 -32.70 16.43 13.38
CA ASN A 416 -33.50 15.30 13.85
C ASN A 416 -32.84 13.95 13.49
N VAL A 417 -32.14 13.86 12.35
CA VAL A 417 -31.29 12.70 12.02
C VAL A 417 -30.11 12.59 12.99
N LYS A 418 -29.39 13.69 13.25
CA LYS A 418 -28.27 13.76 14.20
C LYS A 418 -28.72 13.38 15.62
N GLN A 419 -29.90 13.85 16.04
CA GLN A 419 -30.49 13.53 17.32
C GLN A 419 -30.91 12.06 17.41
N ALA A 420 -31.47 11.48 16.33
CA ALA A 420 -31.78 10.05 16.27
C ALA A 420 -30.52 9.18 16.41
N ILE A 421 -29.44 9.57 15.74
CA ILE A 421 -28.12 8.94 15.87
C ILE A 421 -27.61 9.08 17.32
N SER A 422 -27.64 10.28 17.90
CA SER A 422 -27.26 10.49 19.31
C SER A 422 -28.07 9.63 20.28
N ASN A 423 -29.38 9.50 20.06
CA ASN A 423 -30.24 8.63 20.86
C ASN A 423 -29.89 7.15 20.70
N TYR A 424 -29.46 6.73 19.50
CA TYR A 424 -28.94 5.37 19.27
C TYR A 424 -27.72 5.10 20.14
N PHE A 425 -26.75 6.02 20.17
CA PHE A 425 -25.54 5.92 20.99
C PHE A 425 -25.84 5.95 22.49
N ASN A 426 -26.75 6.81 22.92
CA ASN A 426 -27.05 6.95 24.34
C ASN A 426 -27.97 5.84 24.88
N GLY A 427 -28.32 4.83 24.07
CA GLY A 427 -29.26 3.78 24.47
C GLY A 427 -30.66 4.31 24.73
N ARG A 428 -31.02 5.44 24.13
CA ARG A 428 -32.30 6.15 24.30
C ARG A 428 -33.30 5.84 23.20
N LEU A 429 -32.95 5.01 22.22
CA LEU A 429 -33.89 4.53 21.21
C LEU A 429 -34.88 3.54 21.82
N LYS A 430 -36.14 3.69 21.40
CA LYS A 430 -37.26 2.82 21.74
C LYS A 430 -37.85 2.27 20.45
N ASP A 431 -38.24 1.00 20.48
CA ASP A 431 -39.11 0.40 19.47
C ASP A 431 -40.52 0.19 20.04
N GLU A 432 -41.36 -0.54 19.32
CA GLU A 432 -42.76 -0.81 19.69
C GLU A 432 -42.88 -1.62 20.99
N ASP A 433 -41.84 -2.38 21.35
CA ASP A 433 -41.77 -3.18 22.58
C ASP A 433 -41.11 -2.43 23.75
N GLY A 434 -40.80 -1.13 23.58
CA GLY A 434 -40.26 -0.26 24.64
C GLY A 434 -38.74 -0.08 24.61
N ASN A 435 -38.10 -0.08 25.78
CA ASN A 435 -36.66 0.16 25.89
C ASN A 435 -35.88 -1.06 25.40
N ILE A 436 -34.94 -0.84 24.48
CA ILE A 436 -34.10 -1.93 23.95
C ILE A 436 -32.86 -2.09 24.84
N SER A 437 -32.77 -3.18 25.61
CA SER A 437 -31.68 -3.42 26.57
C SER A 437 -30.37 -3.84 25.89
N GLY A 438 -29.24 -3.27 26.36
CA GLY A 438 -27.88 -3.65 25.95
C GLY A 438 -26.88 -2.49 25.97
N SER A 439 -25.73 -2.68 26.63
CA SER A 439 -24.62 -1.70 26.64
C SER A 439 -23.81 -1.75 25.34
N ILE A 440 -23.10 -0.66 25.04
CA ILE A 440 -22.02 -0.58 24.03
C ILE A 440 -20.76 -1.33 24.53
N GLY A 441 -20.95 -2.49 25.14
CA GLY A 441 -19.90 -3.31 25.74
C GLY A 441 -19.73 -4.67 25.08
N THR A 442 -20.55 -5.02 24.10
CA THR A 442 -20.39 -6.26 23.33
C THR A 442 -19.57 -5.97 22.08
N LYS A 443 -18.77 -6.94 21.63
CA LYS A 443 -17.79 -6.94 20.51
C LYS A 443 -18.29 -6.46 19.12
N TYR A 444 -19.43 -5.78 19.05
CA TYR A 444 -20.08 -5.23 17.86
C TYR A 444 -19.80 -3.73 17.64
N THR A 445 -18.73 -3.21 18.25
CA THR A 445 -18.13 -1.90 17.96
C THR A 445 -17.73 -1.71 16.48
N SER A 446 -17.77 -2.76 15.64
CA SER A 446 -17.42 -2.70 14.21
C SER A 446 -18.34 -1.81 13.38
N TYR A 447 -19.66 -1.89 13.56
CA TYR A 447 -20.62 -1.23 12.66
C TYR A 447 -20.76 0.27 12.95
N VAL A 448 -20.69 0.62 14.23
CA VAL A 448 -20.84 1.99 14.73
C VAL A 448 -19.58 2.82 14.49
N SER A 449 -18.41 2.20 14.63
CA SER A 449 -17.12 2.82 14.27
C SER A 449 -17.00 3.03 12.77
N PHE A 450 -17.61 2.15 11.97
CA PHE A 450 -17.73 2.30 10.51
C PHE A 450 -18.62 3.50 10.13
N LEU A 451 -19.80 3.65 10.76
CA LEU A 451 -20.74 4.76 10.51
C LEU A 451 -20.12 6.12 10.89
N LEU A 452 -19.49 6.22 12.06
CA LEU A 452 -18.88 7.46 12.56
C LEU A 452 -17.58 7.83 11.83
N GLY A 453 -16.75 6.84 11.49
CA GLY A 453 -15.51 7.08 10.75
C GLY A 453 -15.77 7.65 9.36
N HIS A 454 -16.88 7.26 8.73
CA HIS A 454 -17.26 7.81 7.43
C HIS A 454 -17.83 9.23 7.54
N LEU A 455 -18.73 9.48 8.49
CA LEU A 455 -19.37 10.79 8.67
C LEU A 455 -18.36 11.89 9.06
N LEU A 456 -17.42 11.59 9.96
CA LEU A 456 -16.36 12.53 10.36
C LEU A 456 -15.38 12.87 9.23
N THR A 457 -15.15 11.93 8.31
CA THR A 457 -14.25 12.16 7.16
C THR A 457 -14.92 13.07 6.13
N VAL A 458 -16.23 12.93 5.93
CA VAL A 458 -17.00 13.71 4.96
C VAL A 458 -17.32 15.11 5.49
N GLU A 459 -17.76 15.27 6.76
CA GLU A 459 -18.02 16.60 7.35
C GLU A 459 -16.74 17.45 7.44
N ARG A 460 -15.62 16.88 7.90
CA ARG A 460 -14.34 17.62 7.90
C ARG A 460 -13.87 17.97 6.50
N ALA A 461 -13.99 17.06 5.54
CA ALA A 461 -13.54 17.35 4.18
C ALA A 461 -14.40 18.43 3.51
N ALA A 462 -15.71 18.48 3.79
CA ALA A 462 -16.59 19.54 3.30
C ALA A 462 -16.27 20.92 3.91
N GLU A 463 -15.85 20.98 5.18
CA GLU A 463 -15.40 22.23 5.81
C GLU A 463 -14.11 22.80 5.20
N TYR A 464 -13.21 21.94 4.71
CA TYR A 464 -11.94 22.37 4.11
C TYR A 464 -12.00 22.58 2.58
N TYR A 465 -13.03 22.07 1.91
CA TYR A 465 -13.14 22.09 0.44
C TYR A 465 -14.60 22.35 -0.01
N PRO A 466 -15.08 23.60 0.10
CA PRO A 466 -16.46 23.97 -0.22
C PRO A 466 -16.78 23.90 -1.72
N ASP A 467 -15.76 23.92 -2.58
CA ASP A 467 -15.91 24.01 -4.04
C ASP A 467 -15.95 22.63 -4.74
N ILE A 468 -15.85 21.53 -3.99
CA ILE A 468 -15.91 20.17 -4.53
C ILE A 468 -17.37 19.72 -4.70
N ASN A 469 -17.69 19.17 -5.87
CA ASN A 469 -18.96 18.47 -6.08
C ASN A 469 -18.94 17.11 -5.35
N TRP A 470 -19.36 17.12 -4.09
CA TRP A 470 -19.33 15.95 -3.20
C TRP A 470 -20.30 14.83 -3.61
N ASP A 471 -21.16 15.02 -4.61
CA ASP A 471 -22.06 14.00 -5.12
C ASP A 471 -21.29 12.90 -5.88
N ASP A 472 -20.27 13.29 -6.67
CA ASP A 472 -19.41 12.37 -7.41
C ASP A 472 -18.47 11.56 -6.48
N VAL A 473 -18.05 12.16 -5.37
CA VAL A 473 -17.17 11.51 -4.38
C VAL A 473 -17.95 10.48 -3.54
N ARG A 474 -19.23 10.77 -3.26
CA ARG A 474 -20.10 9.92 -2.44
C ARG A 474 -20.58 8.66 -3.17
N GLU A 475 -20.79 8.70 -4.49
CA GLU A 475 -21.06 7.47 -5.27
C GLU A 475 -19.83 6.53 -5.31
N GLN A 476 -18.61 7.07 -5.33
CA GLN A 476 -17.39 6.26 -5.39
C GLN A 476 -16.94 5.68 -4.05
N SER A 477 -17.24 6.33 -2.92
CA SER A 477 -16.87 5.84 -1.58
C SER A 477 -17.78 4.72 -1.06
N TYR A 478 -18.98 4.59 -1.63
CA TYR A 478 -20.07 3.72 -1.16
C TYR A 478 -19.74 2.22 -1.28
N PHE A 479 -18.95 1.83 -2.28
CA PHE A 479 -18.62 0.43 -2.53
C PHE A 479 -17.32 -0.02 -1.82
N GLN A 480 -16.39 0.89 -1.56
CA GLN A 480 -15.01 0.53 -1.18
C GLN A 480 -14.78 0.28 0.32
N LYS A 481 -15.65 0.74 1.21
CA LYS A 481 -15.42 0.55 2.67
C LYS A 481 -16.23 -0.60 3.30
N MET A 482 -17.07 -1.31 2.54
CA MET A 482 -17.89 -2.44 3.04
C MET A 482 -17.10 -3.65 3.59
N MET A 483 -15.76 -3.65 3.55
CA MET A 483 -14.94 -4.87 3.70
C MET A 483 -13.83 -4.84 4.79
N LYS A 484 -13.92 -4.06 5.88
CA LYS A 484 -12.93 -4.17 7.01
C LYS A 484 -13.53 -4.11 8.41
N LYS A 485 -13.17 -5.09 9.25
CA LYS A 485 -13.62 -5.33 10.65
C LYS A 485 -12.48 -5.00 11.68
N PRO A 486 -12.69 -5.24 12.99
CA PRO A 486 -12.96 -4.28 14.08
C PRO A 486 -11.70 -3.71 14.78
N ALA A 487 -11.71 -2.42 15.13
CA ALA A 487 -10.63 -1.80 15.91
C ALA A 487 -10.87 -1.86 17.44
N GLU A 488 -9.78 -2.12 18.15
CA GLU A 488 -9.62 -2.26 19.59
C GLU A 488 -10.01 -1.00 20.39
N GLY A 489 -10.60 -1.22 21.57
CA GLY A 489 -11.42 -0.27 22.33
C GLY A 489 -10.73 0.90 23.08
N THR A 490 -9.53 1.32 22.67
CA THR A 490 -8.80 2.41 23.36
C THR A 490 -8.93 3.77 22.67
N LEU A 491 -8.85 3.84 21.34
CA LEU A 491 -8.93 5.11 20.60
C LEU A 491 -10.33 5.75 20.60
N ILE A 492 -11.37 4.93 20.71
CA ILE A 492 -12.76 5.39 20.70
C ILE A 492 -13.13 6.06 22.03
N ASN A 493 -12.59 5.60 23.16
CA ASN A 493 -12.86 6.21 24.46
C ASN A 493 -12.25 7.61 24.59
N ASP A 494 -11.13 7.87 23.91
CA ASP A 494 -10.49 9.19 23.91
C ASP A 494 -11.21 10.17 22.96
N ALA A 495 -11.75 9.69 21.83
CA ALA A 495 -12.61 10.48 20.95
C ALA A 495 -13.98 10.82 21.60
N ILE A 496 -14.59 9.87 22.31
CA ILE A 496 -15.83 10.09 23.08
C ILE A 496 -15.61 11.10 24.22
N LYS A 497 -14.42 11.09 24.86
CA LYS A 497 -14.07 12.06 25.91
C LYS A 497 -13.81 13.47 25.39
N SER A 498 -13.33 13.65 24.16
CA SER A 498 -13.22 14.98 23.57
C SER A 498 -14.58 15.49 23.12
N PHE A 499 -15.40 14.64 22.50
CA PHE A 499 -16.74 15.02 22.00
C PHE A 499 -17.72 15.36 23.14
N SER A 500 -17.57 14.75 24.32
CA SER A 500 -18.38 15.06 25.50
C SER A 500 -17.93 16.31 26.28
N ARG A 501 -16.74 16.87 25.99
CA ARG A 501 -16.30 18.15 26.56
C ARG A 501 -16.79 19.36 25.77
N ASP A 502 -17.09 19.19 24.49
CA ASP A 502 -17.51 20.28 23.61
C ASP A 502 -19.05 20.43 23.53
N VAL A 503 -19.81 19.66 24.33
CA VAL A 503 -21.29 19.67 24.38
C VAL A 503 -21.83 19.76 25.83
N ILE A 504 -21.10 20.41 26.73
CA ILE A 504 -21.63 20.88 28.03
C ILE A 504 -21.61 22.39 28.08
#